data_AF-A0AAX6EUD6-F1
#
_entry.id   AF-A0AAX6EUD6-F1
#
_cell.length_a   1.000
_cell.length_b   1.000
_cell.length_c   1.000
_cell.angle_alpha   90.00
_cell.angle_beta   90.00
_cell.angle_gamma   90.00
#
_symmetry.space_group_name_H-M   'P 1'
#
loop_
_entity.id
_entity.type
_entity.pdbx_description
1 polymer ?
#
loop_
_entity_poly.entity_id
_entity_poly.type
_entity_poly.pdbx_seq_one_letter_code
_entity_poly.pdbx_strand_id
1 'polypeptide(L)'
;MEEAQFLETKDGTISVASAFPGHHEAVRDRDHKFLSKAIEEAYKGVECNDGGPFGAVIVRNDEVIVSCHNMVLKHTDPTAHAEVTAVREACKKLGQIELSDCEIYASCEPCPMCFGAIHLSRIKRLVYGAKAEAAIAIGFDDFIADALRGTGFYQKSNLEIKKADGNGAIIAEQVFEKTREKFQMY
;
A
#
# COMPACT_ATOMS: atom_id res chain seq x y z
N MET A 1 -31.21 8.15 -31.61
CA MET A 1 -31.68 6.98 -30.84
C MET A 1 -31.02 5.79 -31.50
N GLU A 2 -29.88 5.39 -30.97
CA GLU A 2 -29.11 4.26 -31.50
C GLU A 2 -29.10 3.21 -30.39
N GLU A 3 -29.55 2.00 -30.74
CA GLU A 3 -29.93 0.94 -29.81
C GLU A 3 -28.72 0.31 -29.14
N ALA A 4 -28.78 0.17 -27.82
CA ALA A 4 -27.80 -0.60 -27.06
C ALA A 4 -27.93 -2.09 -27.43
N GLN A 5 -26.83 -2.72 -27.86
CA GLN A 5 -26.79 -4.17 -28.08
C GLN A 5 -26.62 -4.90 -26.74
N PHE A 6 -27.66 -5.62 -26.33
CA PHE A 6 -27.66 -6.52 -25.19
C PHE A 6 -27.23 -7.92 -25.65
N LEU A 7 -26.23 -8.51 -24.98
CA LEU A 7 -25.87 -9.91 -25.14
C LEU A 7 -26.39 -10.68 -23.93
N GLU A 8 -27.45 -11.48 -24.14
CA GLU A 8 -27.94 -12.43 -23.14
C GLU A 8 -26.97 -13.62 -23.05
N THR A 9 -26.47 -13.87 -21.83
CA THR A 9 -25.78 -15.12 -21.52
C THR A 9 -26.80 -16.15 -21.01
N LYS A 10 -26.51 -17.44 -21.18
CA LYS A 10 -27.45 -18.56 -20.97
C LYS A 10 -28.03 -18.70 -19.55
N ASP A 11 -27.56 -17.90 -18.59
CA ASP A 11 -28.03 -17.89 -17.20
C ASP A 11 -28.83 -16.62 -16.82
N GLY A 12 -29.35 -15.90 -17.82
CA GLY A 12 -30.31 -14.80 -17.61
C GLY A 12 -29.74 -13.53 -16.96
N THR A 13 -28.41 -13.41 -16.87
CA THR A 13 -27.77 -12.23 -16.29
C THR A 13 -27.32 -11.28 -17.41
N ILE A 14 -27.81 -10.05 -17.37
CA ILE A 14 -27.43 -8.97 -18.30
C ILE A 14 -26.13 -8.33 -17.79
N SER A 15 -25.04 -8.48 -18.54
CA SER A 15 -23.76 -7.81 -18.28
C SER A 15 -23.61 -6.61 -19.21
N VAL A 16 -23.44 -5.41 -18.65
CA VAL A 16 -23.05 -4.21 -19.41
C VAL A 16 -21.53 -4.28 -19.62
N ALA A 17 -21.09 -4.52 -20.85
CA ALA A 17 -19.66 -4.47 -21.18
C ALA A 17 -19.15 -3.03 -21.02
N SER A 18 -18.23 -2.81 -20.08
CA SER A 18 -17.52 -1.53 -19.97
C SER A 18 -16.60 -1.38 -21.18
N ALA A 19 -16.92 -0.44 -22.08
CA ALA A 19 -15.99 0.02 -23.09
C ALA A 19 -14.71 0.57 -22.42
N PHE A 20 -13.56 0.42 -23.08
CA PHE A 20 -12.20 0.88 -22.72
C PHE A 20 -11.26 -0.14 -22.02
N PRO A 21 -10.69 -1.09 -22.80
CA PRO A 21 -9.54 -1.92 -22.38
C PRO A 21 -8.32 -1.10 -21.93
N GLY A 22 -8.12 0.10 -22.49
CA GLY A 22 -6.92 0.92 -22.25
C GLY A 22 -6.84 1.55 -20.85
N HIS A 23 -7.97 1.72 -20.15
CA HIS A 23 -7.96 2.34 -18.83
C HIS A 23 -7.41 1.39 -17.76
N HIS A 24 -7.73 0.09 -17.85
CA HIS A 24 -7.23 -0.93 -16.93
C HIS A 24 -5.71 -1.19 -17.08
N GLU A 25 -5.16 -1.04 -18.27
CA GLU A 25 -3.73 -1.23 -18.51
C GLU A 25 -2.89 -0.03 -18.06
N ALA A 26 -3.36 1.20 -18.35
CA ALA A 26 -2.73 2.43 -17.87
C ALA A 26 -2.76 2.55 -16.32
N VAL A 27 -3.86 2.14 -15.69
CA VAL A 27 -3.96 2.11 -14.22
C VAL A 27 -3.01 1.07 -13.59
N ARG A 28 -2.77 -0.06 -14.27
CA ARG A 28 -1.77 -1.08 -13.83
C ARG A 28 -0.34 -0.54 -13.89
N ASP A 29 0.01 0.20 -14.94
CA ASP A 29 1.34 0.82 -15.07
C ASP A 29 1.58 1.89 -13.99
N ARG A 30 0.57 2.73 -13.72
CA ARG A 30 0.64 3.76 -12.69
C ARG A 30 0.88 3.19 -11.29
N ASP A 31 0.10 2.19 -10.89
CA ASP A 31 0.25 1.59 -9.56
C ASP A 31 1.60 0.89 -9.43
N HIS A 32 2.05 0.21 -10.48
CA HIS A 32 3.36 -0.44 -10.52
C HIS A 32 4.50 0.58 -10.37
N LYS A 33 4.41 1.75 -11.00
CA LYS A 33 5.39 2.84 -10.90
C LYS A 33 5.58 3.30 -9.45
N PHE A 34 4.50 3.59 -8.72
CA PHE A 34 4.60 4.10 -7.35
C PHE A 34 4.90 3.00 -6.33
N LEU A 35 4.36 1.79 -6.54
CA LEU A 35 4.70 0.65 -5.70
C LEU A 35 6.18 0.28 -5.81
N SER A 36 6.77 0.34 -7.01
CA SER A 36 8.21 0.14 -7.19
C SER A 36 9.05 1.08 -6.33
N LYS A 37 8.61 2.33 -6.14
CA LYS A 37 9.27 3.29 -5.25
C LYS A 37 9.15 2.92 -3.77
N ALA A 38 7.99 2.41 -3.35
CA ALA A 38 7.82 1.91 -1.99
C ALA A 38 8.73 0.69 -1.73
N ILE A 39 8.90 -0.17 -2.72
CA ILE A 39 9.83 -1.31 -2.66
C ILE A 39 11.29 -0.82 -2.58
N GLU A 40 11.67 0.18 -3.37
CA GLU A 40 13.01 0.80 -3.28
C GLU A 40 13.29 1.36 -1.89
N GLU A 41 12.32 2.04 -1.27
CA GLU A 41 12.46 2.50 0.13
C GLU A 41 12.63 1.33 1.12
N ALA A 42 11.88 0.25 0.94
CA ALA A 42 11.99 -0.93 1.80
C ALA A 42 13.42 -1.51 1.78
N TYR A 43 14.07 -1.56 0.61
CA TYR A 43 15.49 -1.94 0.53
C TYR A 43 16.38 -0.92 1.23
N LYS A 44 16.19 0.38 0.96
CA LYS A 44 17.00 1.45 1.57
C LYS A 44 17.00 1.37 3.09
N GLY A 45 15.83 1.21 3.71
CA GLY A 45 15.70 1.18 5.17
C GLY A 45 16.54 0.08 5.84
N VAL A 46 16.62 -1.09 5.19
CA VAL A 46 17.52 -2.17 5.64
C VAL A 46 18.98 -1.84 5.34
N GLU A 47 19.28 -1.34 4.15
CA GLU A 47 20.66 -1.03 3.71
C GLU A 47 21.32 0.05 4.58
N CYS A 48 20.57 1.05 5.03
CA CYS A 48 21.07 2.09 5.95
C CYS A 48 20.88 1.73 7.43
N ASN A 49 20.34 0.55 7.74
CA ASN A 49 20.06 0.09 9.11
C ASN A 49 19.13 1.04 9.90
N ASP A 50 18.21 1.72 9.21
CA ASP A 50 17.22 2.60 9.84
C ASP A 50 16.02 1.81 10.41
N GLY A 51 15.74 0.63 9.85
CA GLY A 51 14.62 -0.20 10.27
C GLY A 51 14.40 -1.44 9.41
N GLY A 52 13.22 -2.07 9.56
CA GLY A 52 12.84 -3.28 8.83
C GLY A 52 12.51 -3.04 7.33
N PRO A 53 12.28 -4.12 6.56
CA PRO A 53 12.08 -4.08 5.10
C PRO A 53 10.69 -3.57 4.68
N PHE A 54 10.33 -2.36 5.10
CA PHE A 54 9.06 -1.71 4.75
C PHE A 54 9.30 -0.32 4.18
N GLY A 55 8.56 0.00 3.11
CA GLY A 55 8.57 1.29 2.48
C GLY A 55 7.17 1.76 2.13
N ALA A 56 6.98 3.07 2.10
CA ALA A 56 5.72 3.73 1.80
C ALA A 56 5.93 5.03 1.03
N VAL A 57 5.03 5.31 0.09
CA VAL A 57 5.05 6.51 -0.74
C VAL A 57 3.67 7.15 -0.72
N ILE A 58 3.61 8.45 -0.49
CA ILE A 58 2.36 9.23 -0.61
C ILE A 58 2.40 10.05 -1.89
N VAL A 59 1.34 9.93 -2.68
CA VAL A 59 1.18 10.54 -4.01
C VAL A 59 0.00 11.49 -4.01
N ARG A 60 0.13 12.64 -4.66
CA ARG A 60 -0.95 13.61 -4.90
C ARG A 60 -0.83 14.08 -6.34
N ASN A 61 -1.91 14.00 -7.12
CA ASN A 61 -1.92 14.41 -8.53
C ASN A 61 -0.78 13.80 -9.37
N ASP A 62 -0.52 12.49 -9.20
CA ASP A 62 0.56 11.74 -9.86
C ASP A 62 1.99 12.18 -9.53
N GLU A 63 2.14 13.00 -8.49
CA GLU A 63 3.44 13.43 -7.96
C GLU A 63 3.69 12.82 -6.59
N VAL A 64 4.93 12.35 -6.37
CA VAL A 64 5.37 11.85 -5.07
C VAL A 64 5.53 13.04 -4.11
N ILE A 65 4.71 13.08 -3.07
CA ILE A 65 4.82 14.06 -2.00
C ILE A 65 5.94 13.66 -1.04
N VAL A 66 5.93 12.40 -0.60
CA VAL A 66 6.97 11.82 0.27
C VAL A 66 7.20 10.35 -0.07
N SER A 67 8.41 9.88 0.23
CA SER A 67 8.89 8.51 0.08
C SER A 67 9.66 8.19 1.35
N CYS A 68 9.21 7.19 2.10
CA CYS A 68 9.74 6.86 3.42
C CYS A 68 9.90 5.35 3.59
N HIS A 69 10.80 4.94 4.47
CA HIS A 69 10.95 3.56 4.92
C HIS A 69 10.73 3.45 6.42
N ASN A 70 10.74 2.22 6.93
CA ASN A 70 10.72 1.95 8.36
C ASN A 70 11.95 2.59 9.03
N MET A 71 11.72 3.43 10.04
CA MET A 71 12.77 4.16 10.77
C MET A 71 12.76 3.83 12.27
N VAL A 72 12.26 2.65 12.65
CA VAL A 72 12.11 2.25 14.06
C VAL A 72 13.44 2.30 14.81
N LEU A 73 14.51 1.75 14.21
CA LEU A 73 15.84 1.73 14.81
C LEU A 73 16.43 3.15 14.84
N LYS A 74 16.34 3.86 13.71
CA LYS A 74 16.87 5.22 13.56
C LYS A 74 16.31 6.20 14.59
N HIS A 75 15.01 6.11 14.86
CA HIS A 75 14.31 7.06 15.73
C HIS A 75 14.09 6.54 17.14
N THR A 76 14.44 5.29 17.43
CA THR A 76 14.11 4.64 18.72
C THR A 76 12.61 4.82 19.03
N ASP A 77 11.78 4.65 18.00
CA ASP A 77 10.34 4.88 18.04
C ASP A 77 9.64 3.65 17.43
N PRO A 78 8.97 2.81 18.24
CA PRO A 78 8.27 1.63 17.73
C PRO A 78 7.12 2.00 16.77
N THR A 79 6.69 3.26 16.73
CA THR A 79 5.65 3.74 15.82
C THR A 79 6.20 4.26 14.49
N ALA A 80 7.52 4.37 14.30
CA ALA A 80 8.15 4.90 13.10
C ALA A 80 8.15 3.92 11.91
N HIS A 81 7.01 3.26 11.68
CA HIS A 81 6.75 2.44 10.50
C HIS A 81 6.70 3.30 9.24
N ALA A 82 6.95 2.69 8.08
CA ALA A 82 7.05 3.42 6.82
C ALA A 82 5.80 4.27 6.52
N GLU A 83 4.61 3.69 6.72
CA GLU A 83 3.32 4.34 6.47
C GLU A 83 3.04 5.46 7.46
N VAL A 84 3.33 5.25 8.75
CA VAL A 84 3.15 6.27 9.80
C VAL A 84 4.11 7.44 9.55
N THR A 85 5.37 7.16 9.24
CA THR A 85 6.38 8.15 8.89
C THR A 85 5.97 8.93 7.64
N ALA A 86 5.50 8.24 6.59
CA ALA A 86 5.00 8.90 5.38
C ALA A 86 3.81 9.83 5.68
N VAL A 87 2.83 9.38 6.47
CA VAL A 87 1.68 10.23 6.87
C VAL A 87 2.18 11.47 7.62
N ARG A 88 3.07 11.31 8.61
CA ARG A 88 3.64 12.42 9.39
C ARG A 88 4.35 13.44 8.48
N GLU A 89 5.22 12.96 7.60
CA GLU A 89 6.00 13.82 6.70
C GLU A 89 5.13 14.49 5.63
N ALA A 90 4.11 13.80 5.09
CA ALA A 90 3.15 14.39 4.16
C ALA A 90 2.33 15.51 4.82
N CYS A 91 1.82 15.28 6.03
CA CYS A 91 1.09 16.30 6.79
C CYS A 91 1.95 17.54 7.02
N LYS A 92 3.21 17.34 7.42
CA LYS A 92 4.17 18.43 7.62
C LYS A 92 4.48 19.18 6.32
N LYS A 93 4.73 18.46 5.23
CA LYS A 93 5.07 19.04 3.92
C LYS A 93 3.92 19.83 3.30
N LEU A 94 2.68 19.37 3.48
CA LEU A 94 1.49 20.00 2.94
C LEU A 94 0.85 21.02 3.90
N GLY A 95 1.28 21.06 5.16
CA GLY A 95 0.73 21.97 6.18
C GLY A 95 -0.72 21.65 6.56
N GLN A 96 -1.14 20.39 6.45
CA GLN A 96 -2.52 19.94 6.69
C GLN A 96 -2.51 18.58 7.38
N ILE A 97 -3.59 18.25 8.11
CA ILE A 97 -3.74 16.96 8.81
C ILE A 97 -4.60 15.96 8.03
N GLU A 98 -5.41 16.45 7.10
CA GLU A 98 -6.22 15.63 6.20
C GLU A 98 -5.50 15.50 4.85
N LEU A 99 -5.40 14.28 4.36
CA LEU A 99 -4.72 13.90 3.12
C LEU A 99 -5.74 13.28 2.14
N SER A 100 -6.97 13.76 2.13
CA SER A 100 -8.09 13.17 1.38
C SER A 100 -7.96 13.24 -0.14
N ASP A 101 -7.07 14.07 -0.65
CA ASP A 101 -6.71 14.14 -2.06
C ASP A 101 -5.48 13.29 -2.42
N CYS A 102 -4.84 12.67 -1.43
CA CYS A 102 -3.64 11.85 -1.57
C CYS A 102 -3.96 10.35 -1.60
N GLU A 103 -3.02 9.58 -2.16
CA GLU A 103 -3.01 8.12 -2.21
C GLU A 103 -1.74 7.61 -1.54
N ILE A 104 -1.77 6.43 -0.93
CA ILE A 104 -0.61 5.78 -0.33
C ILE A 104 -0.30 4.44 -0.99
N TYR A 105 0.98 4.21 -1.23
CA TYR A 105 1.54 2.97 -1.76
C TYR A 105 2.47 2.37 -0.70
N ALA A 106 2.21 1.14 -0.27
CA ALA A 106 3.00 0.44 0.75
C ALA A 106 3.65 -0.81 0.15
N SER A 107 4.90 -1.09 0.50
CA SER A 107 5.59 -2.30 0.03
C SER A 107 4.93 -3.58 0.57
N CYS A 108 4.28 -3.50 1.73
CA CYS A 108 3.59 -4.61 2.37
C CYS A 108 2.21 -4.17 2.85
N GLU A 109 1.32 -5.13 3.08
CA GLU A 109 0.05 -4.92 3.76
C GLU A 109 0.27 -4.23 5.11
N PRO A 110 -0.42 -3.12 5.40
CA PRO A 110 -0.18 -2.34 6.61
C PRO A 110 -0.68 -3.09 7.85
N CYS A 111 0.08 -3.00 8.94
CA CYS A 111 -0.37 -3.50 10.25
C CYS A 111 -1.53 -2.64 10.82
N PRO A 112 -2.22 -3.09 11.89
CA PRO A 112 -3.37 -2.36 12.44
C PRO A 112 -3.08 -0.90 12.81
N MET A 113 -1.88 -0.60 13.32
CA MET A 113 -1.44 0.77 13.62
C MET A 113 -1.34 1.62 12.34
N CYS A 114 -0.64 1.11 11.31
CA CYS A 114 -0.46 1.81 10.04
C CYS A 114 -1.81 2.03 9.34
N PHE A 115 -2.67 1.01 9.35
CA PHE A 115 -4.02 1.12 8.80
C PHE A 115 -4.83 2.20 9.53
N GLY A 116 -4.77 2.26 10.86
CA GLY A 116 -5.36 3.33 11.65
C GLY A 116 -4.86 4.71 11.25
N ALA A 117 -3.55 4.88 11.06
CA ALA A 117 -2.97 6.16 10.64
C ALA A 117 -3.43 6.59 9.22
N ILE A 118 -3.50 5.65 8.28
CA ILE A 118 -4.02 5.88 6.92
C ILE A 118 -5.49 6.29 6.97
N HIS A 119 -6.30 5.59 7.77
CA HIS A 119 -7.73 5.89 7.91
C HIS A 119 -7.98 7.26 8.54
N LEU A 120 -7.28 7.58 9.64
CA LEU A 120 -7.44 8.83 10.38
C LEU A 120 -6.94 10.05 9.59
N SER A 121 -5.97 9.87 8.69
CA SER A 121 -5.50 10.92 7.79
C SER A 121 -6.38 11.12 6.55
N ARG A 122 -7.49 10.38 6.43
CA ARG A 122 -8.48 10.50 5.33
C ARG A 122 -7.96 10.18 3.93
N ILE A 123 -6.78 9.56 3.80
CA ILE A 123 -6.24 9.12 2.51
C ILE A 123 -7.31 8.33 1.75
N LYS A 124 -7.53 8.66 0.47
CA LYS A 124 -8.65 8.08 -0.32
C LYS A 124 -8.35 6.68 -0.83
N ARG A 125 -7.08 6.30 -0.91
CA ARG A 125 -6.65 5.06 -1.56
C ARG A 125 -5.35 4.51 -0.98
N LEU A 126 -5.34 3.21 -0.68
CA LEU A 126 -4.19 2.41 -0.28
C LEU A 126 -3.94 1.33 -1.33
N VAL A 127 -2.71 1.28 -1.86
CA VAL A 127 -2.21 0.17 -2.67
C VAL A 127 -1.06 -0.51 -1.93
N TYR A 128 -1.08 -1.83 -1.81
CA TYR A 128 0.01 -2.56 -1.17
C TYR A 128 0.55 -3.72 -2.02
N GLY A 129 1.83 -4.06 -1.83
CA GLY A 129 2.51 -5.10 -2.59
C GLY A 129 2.41 -6.49 -1.96
N ALA A 130 3.32 -6.78 -1.03
CA ALA A 130 3.38 -8.04 -0.31
C ALA A 130 2.21 -8.16 0.66
N LYS A 131 1.77 -9.40 0.93
CA LYS A 131 0.84 -9.63 2.04
C LYS A 131 1.59 -9.70 3.37
N ALA A 132 0.85 -9.50 4.46
CA ALA A 132 1.39 -9.62 5.81
C ALA A 132 2.10 -10.96 6.06
N GLU A 133 1.67 -12.06 5.44
CA GLU A 133 2.29 -13.38 5.61
C GLU A 133 3.77 -13.41 5.20
N ALA A 134 4.20 -12.57 4.25
CA ALA A 134 5.61 -12.49 3.86
C ALA A 134 6.48 -11.90 4.98
N ALA A 135 5.96 -10.91 5.72
CA ALA A 135 6.64 -10.37 6.89
C ALA A 135 6.65 -11.37 8.04
N ILE A 136 5.53 -12.05 8.28
CA ILE A 136 5.41 -13.06 9.34
C ILE A 136 6.41 -14.21 9.12
N ALA A 137 6.57 -14.66 7.88
CA ALA A 137 7.48 -15.75 7.52
C ALA A 137 8.95 -15.47 7.88
N ILE A 138 9.35 -14.20 7.99
CA ILE A 138 10.71 -13.81 8.37
C ILE A 138 10.84 -13.30 9.80
N GLY A 139 9.81 -13.51 10.63
CA GLY A 139 9.86 -13.31 12.08
C GLY A 139 9.11 -12.10 12.63
N PHE A 140 8.35 -11.37 11.81
CA PHE A 140 7.45 -10.33 12.33
C PHE A 140 6.21 -10.94 13.01
N ASP A 141 5.64 -10.20 13.96
CA ASP A 141 4.46 -10.59 14.74
C ASP A 141 3.22 -10.81 13.85
N ASP A 142 2.40 -11.81 14.18
CA ASP A 142 1.22 -12.19 13.40
C ASP A 142 0.11 -11.13 13.44
N PHE A 143 0.15 -10.23 14.42
CA PHE A 143 -0.72 -9.06 14.56
C PHE A 143 -0.73 -8.17 13.31
N ILE A 144 0.33 -8.18 12.49
CA ILE A 144 0.37 -7.41 11.24
C ILE A 144 -0.82 -7.75 10.33
N ALA A 145 -1.25 -9.01 10.30
CA ALA A 145 -2.29 -9.46 9.39
C ALA A 145 -3.73 -9.17 9.88
N ASP A 146 -3.91 -8.59 11.07
CA ASP A 146 -5.23 -8.30 11.63
C ASP A 146 -5.87 -7.02 11.11
N ALA A 147 -5.09 -6.16 10.46
CA ALA A 147 -5.52 -4.84 10.02
C ALA A 147 -6.75 -4.91 9.11
N LEU A 148 -6.70 -5.75 8.07
CA LEU A 148 -7.82 -5.93 7.14
C LEU A 148 -8.85 -6.94 7.67
N ARG A 149 -8.42 -7.98 8.40
CA ARG A 149 -9.32 -9.00 8.96
C ARG A 149 -10.32 -8.43 9.96
N GLY A 150 -9.93 -7.43 10.75
CA GLY A 150 -10.81 -6.74 11.71
C GLY A 150 -11.83 -5.76 11.10
N THR A 151 -11.64 -5.35 9.83
CA THR A 151 -12.48 -4.31 9.19
C THR A 151 -13.78 -4.83 8.59
N GLY A 152 -13.96 -6.15 8.47
CA GLY A 152 -15.18 -6.76 7.92
C GLY A 152 -16.48 -6.36 8.64
N PHE A 153 -16.40 -5.88 9.89
CA PHE A 153 -17.54 -5.41 10.68
C PHE A 153 -17.81 -3.89 10.56
N TYR A 154 -16.85 -3.09 10.06
CA TYR A 154 -16.91 -1.62 9.99
C TYR A 154 -16.84 -1.13 8.55
N GLN A 155 -17.72 -1.65 7.70
CA GLN A 155 -17.74 -1.39 6.26
C GLN A 155 -18.40 -0.03 5.94
N LYS A 156 -17.78 1.07 6.39
CA LYS A 156 -18.09 2.45 5.94
C LYS A 156 -16.82 3.32 5.85
N SER A 157 -15.69 2.75 5.46
CA SER A 157 -14.54 3.57 5.05
C SER A 157 -14.69 3.99 3.58
N ASN A 158 -14.57 5.28 3.30
CA ASN A 158 -14.42 5.79 1.92
C ASN A 158 -12.98 5.58 1.39
N LEU A 159 -12.30 4.54 1.86
CA LEU A 159 -10.91 4.21 1.51
C LEU A 159 -10.93 3.06 0.51
N GLU A 160 -10.43 3.31 -0.70
CA GLU A 160 -10.15 2.26 -1.67
C GLU A 160 -8.92 1.48 -1.23
N ILE A 161 -9.01 0.15 -1.15
CA ILE A 161 -7.88 -0.72 -0.78
C ILE A 161 -7.64 -1.69 -1.93
N LYS A 162 -6.40 -1.74 -2.41
CA LYS A 162 -6.00 -2.61 -3.52
C LYS A 162 -4.71 -3.35 -3.19
N LYS A 163 -4.73 -4.68 -3.26
CA LYS A 163 -3.48 -5.46 -3.39
C LYS A 163 -2.98 -5.30 -4.83
N ALA A 164 -1.68 -5.08 -5.00
CA ALA A 164 -1.06 -5.12 -6.31
C ALA A 164 -1.06 -6.54 -6.88
N ASP A 165 -1.15 -6.64 -8.21
CA ASP A 165 -1.15 -7.92 -8.92
C ASP A 165 0.16 -8.12 -9.70
N GLY A 166 0.42 -9.36 -10.12
CA GLY A 166 1.53 -9.70 -11.00
C GLY A 166 2.91 -9.42 -10.40
N ASN A 167 3.83 -8.90 -11.23
CA ASN A 167 5.23 -8.69 -10.85
C ASN A 167 5.41 -7.78 -9.63
N GLY A 168 4.55 -6.77 -9.46
CA GLY A 168 4.67 -5.83 -8.33
C GLY A 168 4.54 -6.53 -6.98
N ALA A 169 3.55 -7.42 -6.84
CA ALA A 169 3.38 -8.21 -5.62
C ALA A 169 4.53 -9.20 -5.38
N ILE A 170 5.00 -9.87 -6.44
CA ILE A 170 6.10 -10.83 -6.35
C ILE A 170 7.39 -10.13 -5.90
N ILE A 171 7.71 -8.98 -6.50
CA ILE A 171 8.92 -8.22 -6.15
C ILE A 171 8.82 -7.69 -4.72
N ALA A 172 7.64 -7.26 -4.28
CA ALA A 172 7.41 -6.82 -2.92
C ALA A 172 7.65 -7.95 -1.91
N GLU A 173 7.15 -9.16 -2.17
CA GLU A 173 7.40 -10.33 -1.32
C GLU A 173 8.89 -10.70 -1.28
N GLN A 174 9.59 -10.58 -2.40
CA GLN A 174 11.04 -10.85 -2.47
C GLN A 174 11.89 -9.93 -1.59
N VAL A 175 11.41 -8.72 -1.23
CA VAL A 175 12.16 -7.83 -0.32
C VAL A 175 12.43 -8.54 0.99
N PHE A 176 11.42 -9.20 1.55
CA PHE A 176 11.48 -9.92 2.81
C PHE A 176 12.53 -11.03 2.76
N GLU A 177 12.49 -11.86 1.72
CA GLU A 177 13.44 -12.96 1.55
C GLU A 177 14.89 -12.48 1.34
N LYS A 178 15.08 -11.45 0.51
CA LYS A 178 16.41 -10.92 0.16
C LYS A 178 17.07 -10.11 1.27
N THR A 179 16.30 -9.62 2.22
CA THR A 179 16.79 -8.80 3.34
C THR A 179 16.86 -9.55 4.65
N ARG A 180 16.31 -10.76 4.73
CA ARG A 180 16.24 -11.58 5.96
C ARG A 180 17.54 -11.67 6.76
N GLU A 181 18.68 -11.77 6.09
CA GLU A 181 19.99 -11.91 6.77
C GLU A 181 20.64 -10.56 7.13
N LYS A 182 20.08 -9.45 6.63
CA LYS A 182 20.65 -8.10 6.77
C LYS A 182 20.02 -7.27 7.89
N PHE A 183 18.84 -7.65 8.38
CA PHE A 183 18.24 -7.02 9.55
C PHE A 183 18.09 -8.05 10.67
N GLN A 184 18.30 -7.62 11.91
CA GLN A 184 17.99 -8.43 13.09
C GLN A 184 16.76 -7.84 13.76
N MET A 185 15.81 -8.71 14.12
CA MET A 185 14.72 -8.35 15.00
C MET A 185 15.32 -7.99 16.37
N TYR A 186 14.94 -6.82 16.89
CA TYR A 186 15.40 -6.31 18.18
C TYR A 186 14.62 -6.92 19.35
#